data_AF-A0A150TSS4-F1
#
_entry.id   AF-A0A150TSS4-F1
#
_cell.length_a   1.000
_cell.length_b   1.000
_cell.length_c   1.000
_cell.angle_alpha   90.00
_cell.angle_beta   90.00
_cell.angle_gamma   90.00
#
_symmetry.space_group_name_H-M   'P 1'
#
loop_
_entity.id
_entity.type
_entity.pdbx_description
1 polymer ?
#
loop_
_entity_poly.entity_id
_entity_poly.type
_entity_poly.pdbx_seq_one_letter_code
_entity_poly.pdbx_strand_id
1 'polypeptide(L)'
;PAASPAAPPGWAGPWVEQLADAAGLRERPPRAQRQWNHIAAAAGADCRDALKQSGARFQALPDVAKPNKKGCGIPHGVLLTRGPTGIVYSPPLQVDCSLALRLADIERVIQEEAETHLGSPIARINTLGSYACREVVGRMRRWSEGLSEHSFGNAFDISRFSPKRGRAISVLRDYVLYGSDPTTREGRFLRGVTRRLRAEGAAARVLGPDFDASHRDHLHVDCGTPRWY
;
A
#
# COMPACT_ATOMS: atom_id res chain seq x y z
N PRO A 1 35.04 -26.75 36.01
CA PRO A 1 35.68 -27.24 34.76
C PRO A 1 34.68 -28.12 33.97
N ALA A 2 34.30 -27.84 32.73
CA ALA A 2 35.06 -27.28 31.63
C ALA A 2 34.29 -26.16 30.89
N ALA A 3 35.03 -25.16 30.44
CA ALA A 3 34.53 -24.12 29.55
C ALA A 3 34.33 -24.69 28.13
N SER A 4 33.26 -24.28 27.46
CA SER A 4 33.09 -24.50 26.02
C SER A 4 34.26 -23.88 25.26
N PRO A 5 34.85 -24.56 24.26
CA PRO A 5 35.98 -24.00 23.53
C PRO A 5 35.50 -22.80 22.69
N ALA A 6 36.17 -21.67 22.87
CA ALA A 6 36.01 -20.53 21.97
C ALA A 6 36.51 -20.92 20.57
N ALA A 7 35.72 -20.65 19.53
CA ALA A 7 36.11 -20.89 18.15
C ALA A 7 37.32 -20.00 17.79
N PRO A 8 38.33 -20.52 17.07
CA PRO A 8 39.52 -19.76 16.71
C PRO A 8 39.18 -18.62 15.74
N PRO A 9 39.85 -17.46 15.85
CA PRO A 9 39.60 -16.32 14.98
C PRO A 9 40.14 -16.60 13.59
N GLY A 10 39.25 -16.72 12.59
CA GLY A 10 39.64 -16.84 11.18
C GLY A 10 38.73 -17.69 10.29
N TRP A 11 37.67 -18.32 10.82
CA TRP A 11 36.81 -19.24 10.06
C TRP A 11 35.47 -18.65 9.60
N ALA A 12 35.24 -17.35 9.73
CA ALA A 12 34.07 -16.69 9.16
C ALA A 12 34.29 -16.37 7.67
N GLY A 13 34.48 -17.41 6.86
CA GLY A 13 34.58 -17.30 5.40
C GLY A 13 33.22 -17.43 4.70
N PRO A 14 33.15 -17.10 3.39
CA PRO A 14 31.93 -17.22 2.55
C PRO A 14 31.27 -18.61 2.58
N TRP A 15 32.06 -19.65 2.92
CA TRP A 15 31.62 -21.04 3.00
C TRP A 15 30.68 -21.31 4.18
N VAL A 16 30.84 -20.62 5.31
CA VAL A 16 29.92 -20.74 6.45
C VAL A 16 28.56 -20.12 6.10
N GLU A 17 28.57 -19.02 5.36
CA GLU A 17 27.36 -18.40 4.82
C GLU A 17 26.66 -19.29 3.79
N GLN A 18 27.41 -19.88 2.86
CA GLN A 18 26.88 -20.81 1.86
C GLN A 18 26.32 -22.11 2.47
N LEU A 19 26.96 -22.63 3.52
CA LEU A 19 26.46 -23.81 4.25
C LEU A 19 25.21 -23.48 5.07
N ALA A 20 25.14 -22.29 5.69
CA ALA A 20 23.94 -21.82 6.37
C ALA A 20 22.76 -21.60 5.39
N ASP A 21 23.05 -21.09 4.18
CA ASP A 21 22.07 -20.97 3.09
C ASP A 21 21.59 -22.35 2.61
N ALA A 22 22.51 -23.29 2.35
CA ALA A 22 22.19 -24.65 1.88
C ALA A 22 21.45 -25.49 2.94
N ALA A 23 21.71 -25.27 4.22
CA ALA A 23 21.04 -25.93 5.33
C ALA A 23 19.73 -25.26 5.76
N GLY A 24 19.35 -24.12 5.15
CA GLY A 24 18.15 -23.36 5.54
C GLY A 24 18.22 -22.76 6.95
N LEU A 25 19.43 -22.58 7.48
CA LEU A 25 19.71 -22.13 8.85
C LEU A 25 19.90 -20.60 8.96
N ARG A 26 19.87 -19.85 7.85
CA ARG A 26 19.83 -18.39 7.93
C ARG A 26 18.50 -17.94 8.52
N GLU A 27 18.58 -17.17 9.60
CA GLU A 27 17.42 -16.44 10.12
C GLU A 27 16.81 -15.60 9.00
N ARG A 28 15.51 -15.80 8.74
CA ARG A 28 14.79 -14.99 7.75
C ARG A 28 14.81 -13.54 8.24
N PRO A 29 15.21 -12.57 7.40
CA PRO A 29 15.22 -11.16 7.80
C PRO A 29 13.84 -10.74 8.34
N PRO A 30 13.76 -9.81 9.31
CA PRO A 30 12.48 -9.35 9.85
C PRO A 30 11.53 -8.91 8.73
N ARG A 31 10.23 -9.06 8.95
CA ARG A 31 9.22 -8.73 7.92
C ARG A 31 9.43 -7.34 7.31
N ALA A 32 9.66 -6.33 8.15
CA ALA A 32 9.87 -4.97 7.70
C ALA A 32 11.06 -4.85 6.73
N GLN A 33 12.16 -5.57 6.99
CA GLN A 33 13.32 -5.60 6.10
C GLN A 33 13.00 -6.28 4.77
N ARG A 34 12.25 -7.38 4.79
CA ARG A 34 11.83 -8.07 3.56
C ARG A 34 10.91 -7.20 2.71
N GLN A 35 9.98 -6.49 3.35
CA GLN A 35 9.06 -5.56 2.68
C GLN A 35 9.82 -4.37 2.08
N TRP A 36 10.76 -3.78 2.83
CA TRP A 36 11.66 -2.75 2.33
C TRP A 36 12.41 -3.22 1.07
N ASN A 37 13.08 -4.38 1.15
CA ASN A 37 13.86 -4.92 0.04
C ASN A 37 12.99 -5.18 -1.19
N HIS A 38 11.76 -5.67 -0.99
CA HIS A 38 10.81 -5.88 -2.07
C HIS A 38 10.44 -4.58 -2.79
N ILE A 39 10.07 -3.54 -2.04
CA ILE A 39 9.66 -2.24 -2.61
C ILE A 39 10.86 -1.54 -3.28
N ALA A 40 12.02 -1.55 -2.62
CA ALA A 40 13.24 -0.95 -3.15
C ALA A 40 13.66 -1.57 -4.50
N ALA A 41 13.44 -2.88 -4.67
CA ALA A 41 13.69 -3.58 -5.93
C ALA A 41 12.57 -3.36 -6.98
N ALA A 42 11.31 -3.18 -6.55
CA ALA A 42 10.16 -3.11 -7.44
C ALA A 42 10.09 -1.82 -8.27
N ALA A 43 10.49 -0.67 -7.72
CA ALA A 43 10.42 0.58 -8.48
C ALA A 43 11.60 0.73 -9.47
N GLY A 44 12.83 0.40 -9.07
CA GLY A 44 14.01 0.63 -9.90
C GLY A 44 14.21 2.09 -10.33
N ALA A 45 15.20 2.36 -11.17
CA ALA A 45 15.50 3.73 -11.64
C ALA A 45 14.43 4.28 -12.60
N ASP A 46 13.75 3.41 -13.35
CA ASP A 46 12.89 3.82 -14.47
C ASP A 46 11.43 4.08 -14.08
N CYS A 47 11.03 3.79 -12.82
CA CYS A 47 9.63 3.89 -12.42
C CYS A 47 9.07 5.31 -12.59
N ARG A 48 9.85 6.34 -12.28
CA ARG A 48 9.36 7.73 -12.34
C ARG A 48 9.14 8.19 -13.78
N ASP A 49 9.94 7.68 -14.72
CA ASP A 49 9.74 7.92 -16.15
C ASP A 49 8.48 7.23 -16.66
N ALA A 50 8.27 5.97 -16.26
CA ALA A 50 7.01 5.26 -16.57
C ALA A 50 5.79 5.97 -15.97
N LEU A 51 5.89 6.46 -14.73
CA LEU A 51 4.82 7.21 -14.06
C LEU A 51 4.53 8.55 -14.74
N LYS A 52 5.57 9.20 -15.28
CA LYS A 52 5.40 10.41 -16.08
C LYS A 52 4.68 10.10 -17.41
N GLN A 53 5.04 9.01 -18.07
CA GLN A 53 4.40 8.56 -19.32
C GLN A 53 2.95 8.14 -19.12
N SER A 54 2.56 7.64 -17.94
CA SER A 54 1.18 7.32 -17.61
C SER A 54 0.27 8.55 -17.45
N GLY A 55 0.81 9.77 -17.56
CA GLY A 55 0.06 11.02 -17.44
C GLY A 55 -0.15 11.52 -16.01
N ALA A 56 0.45 10.87 -15.00
CA ALA A 56 0.38 11.35 -13.62
C ALA A 56 1.06 12.73 -13.44
N ARG A 57 0.72 13.43 -12.36
CA ARG A 57 1.39 14.66 -11.93
C ARG A 57 1.92 14.47 -10.51
N PHE A 58 3.23 14.54 -10.38
CA PHE A 58 3.91 14.30 -9.12
C PHE A 58 5.20 15.11 -9.04
N GLN A 59 5.70 15.28 -7.81
CA GLN A 59 7.06 15.70 -7.54
C GLN A 59 7.90 14.48 -7.14
N ALA A 60 9.08 14.35 -7.73
CA ALA A 60 10.09 13.40 -7.31
C ALA A 60 10.62 13.75 -5.91
N LEU A 61 10.63 12.79 -4.97
CA LEU A 61 11.30 12.93 -3.69
C LEU A 61 12.71 12.32 -3.75
N PRO A 62 13.67 12.73 -2.91
CA PRO A 62 14.99 12.09 -2.86
C PRO A 62 14.86 10.60 -2.55
N ASP A 63 15.69 9.77 -3.21
CA ASP A 63 15.73 8.34 -2.93
C ASP A 63 16.29 8.08 -1.52
N VAL A 64 15.77 7.05 -0.87
CA VAL A 64 16.20 6.63 0.45
C VAL A 64 16.89 5.28 0.33
N ALA A 65 18.21 5.28 0.48
CA ALA A 65 19.02 4.06 0.31
C ALA A 65 18.81 3.02 1.42
N LYS A 66 18.45 3.46 2.63
CA LYS A 66 18.28 2.60 3.82
C LYS A 66 17.12 3.09 4.68
N PRO A 67 16.36 2.17 5.31
CA PRO A 67 15.29 2.57 6.23
C PRO A 67 15.88 3.31 7.44
N ASN A 68 15.05 4.11 8.10
CA ASN A 68 15.41 4.74 9.36
C ASN A 68 15.53 3.71 10.51
N LYS A 69 15.92 4.16 11.72
CA LYS A 69 16.09 3.29 12.89
C LYS A 69 14.84 2.46 13.28
N LYS A 70 13.65 2.89 12.86
CA LYS A 70 12.38 2.18 13.10
C LYS A 70 12.02 1.22 11.96
N GLY A 71 12.81 1.15 10.90
CA GLY A 71 12.53 0.34 9.71
C GLY A 71 11.67 1.02 8.64
N CYS A 72 11.38 2.31 8.78
CA CYS A 72 10.50 3.05 7.87
C CYS A 72 11.27 3.89 6.84
N GLY A 73 10.58 4.22 5.74
CA GLY A 73 11.03 5.16 4.72
C GLY A 73 10.40 4.81 3.38
N ILE A 74 10.62 5.63 2.36
CA ILE A 74 10.14 5.35 1.01
C ILE A 74 11.36 5.27 0.09
N PRO A 75 11.70 4.08 -0.46
CA PRO A 75 12.88 3.93 -1.29
C PRO A 75 12.90 4.88 -2.47
N HIS A 76 11.80 4.93 -3.24
CA HIS A 76 11.68 5.70 -4.49
C HIS A 76 10.46 6.62 -4.43
N GLY A 77 10.49 7.58 -3.51
CA GLY A 77 9.31 8.37 -3.16
C GLY A 77 8.84 9.36 -4.22
N VAL A 78 7.52 9.50 -4.35
CA VAL A 78 6.86 10.56 -5.10
C VAL A 78 5.80 11.25 -4.25
N LEU A 79 5.62 12.54 -4.47
CA LEU A 79 4.49 13.31 -3.98
C LEU A 79 3.50 13.52 -5.13
N LEU A 80 2.51 12.63 -5.23
CA LEU A 80 1.55 12.57 -6.33
C LEU A 80 0.31 13.42 -6.04
N THR A 81 0.02 14.36 -6.95
CA THR A 81 -1.11 15.30 -6.85
C THR A 81 -2.28 14.89 -7.74
N ARG A 82 -1.99 14.24 -8.87
CA ARG A 82 -2.97 13.74 -9.82
C ARG A 82 -2.50 12.43 -10.42
N GLY A 83 -3.35 11.41 -10.47
CA GLY A 83 -2.98 10.13 -11.06
C GLY A 83 -3.35 10.01 -12.55
N PRO A 84 -3.13 8.82 -13.14
CA PRO A 84 -3.14 8.60 -14.59
C PRO A 84 -4.45 8.94 -15.31
N THR A 85 -5.60 8.72 -14.67
CA THR A 85 -6.94 9.02 -15.23
C THR A 85 -7.39 10.45 -14.96
N GLY A 86 -6.52 11.26 -14.35
CA GLY A 86 -6.78 12.66 -14.03
C GLY A 86 -7.46 12.89 -12.67
N ILE A 87 -7.64 11.86 -11.84
CA ILE A 87 -8.13 12.00 -10.46
C ILE A 87 -7.15 12.83 -9.64
N VAL A 88 -7.66 13.85 -8.96
CA VAL A 88 -6.89 14.67 -8.01
C VAL A 88 -6.93 14.03 -6.63
N TYR A 89 -5.77 13.89 -5.98
CA TYR A 89 -5.66 13.42 -4.60
C TYR A 89 -5.52 14.59 -3.63
N SER A 90 -6.29 14.56 -2.54
CA SER A 90 -6.35 15.66 -1.57
C SER A 90 -6.42 15.15 -0.13
N PRO A 91 -5.36 15.29 0.69
CA PRO A 91 -4.03 15.80 0.32
C PRO A 91 -3.31 14.92 -0.73
N PRO A 92 -2.24 15.44 -1.37
CA PRO A 92 -1.38 14.64 -2.26
C PRO A 92 -0.86 13.37 -1.57
N LEU A 93 -0.60 12.33 -2.37
CA LEU A 93 -0.09 11.06 -1.89
C LEU A 93 1.44 11.10 -1.81
N GLN A 94 2.00 10.89 -0.63
CA GLN A 94 3.41 10.60 -0.44
C GLN A 94 3.59 9.08 -0.41
N VAL A 95 3.96 8.50 -1.55
CA VAL A 95 3.99 7.04 -1.76
C VAL A 95 5.25 6.62 -2.50
N ASP A 96 5.58 5.33 -2.46
CA ASP A 96 6.60 4.76 -3.33
C ASP A 96 6.11 4.80 -4.79
N CYS A 97 7.04 5.03 -5.71
CA CYS A 97 6.74 5.09 -7.13
C CYS A 97 6.08 3.79 -7.64
N SER A 98 6.45 2.62 -7.09
CA SER A 98 5.84 1.35 -7.48
C SER A 98 4.33 1.31 -7.19
N LEU A 99 3.88 1.84 -6.05
CA LEU A 99 2.46 2.02 -5.74
C LEU A 99 1.83 3.08 -6.66
N ALA A 100 2.53 4.18 -6.94
CA ALA A 100 2.02 5.21 -7.83
C ALA A 100 1.74 4.68 -9.25
N LEU A 101 2.55 3.75 -9.77
CA LEU A 101 2.27 3.07 -11.04
C LEU A 101 1.00 2.22 -10.99
N ARG A 102 0.73 1.56 -9.87
CA ARG A 102 -0.51 0.77 -9.67
C ARG A 102 -1.77 1.63 -9.68
N LEU A 103 -1.65 2.95 -9.53
CA LEU A 103 -2.81 3.85 -9.68
C LEU A 103 -3.45 3.76 -11.06
N ALA A 104 -2.75 3.33 -12.10
CA ALA A 104 -3.39 3.09 -13.40
C ALA A 104 -4.53 2.06 -13.30
N ASP A 105 -4.28 0.92 -12.65
CA ASP A 105 -5.28 -0.13 -12.45
C ASP A 105 -6.31 0.25 -11.39
N ILE A 106 -5.86 0.84 -10.28
CA ILE A 106 -6.74 1.26 -9.18
C ILE A 106 -7.73 2.31 -9.68
N GLU A 107 -7.25 3.34 -10.39
CA GLU A 107 -8.10 4.40 -10.92
C GLU A 107 -9.00 3.87 -12.04
N ARG A 108 -8.52 2.96 -12.89
CA ARG A 108 -9.37 2.30 -13.91
C ARG A 108 -10.59 1.65 -13.27
N VAL A 109 -10.39 0.80 -12.25
CA VAL A 109 -11.50 0.18 -11.52
C VAL A 109 -12.42 1.23 -10.92
N ILE A 110 -11.87 2.27 -10.29
CA ILE A 110 -12.68 3.36 -9.71
C ILE A 110 -13.51 4.08 -10.77
N GLN A 111 -12.95 4.38 -11.93
CA GLN A 111 -13.67 5.09 -12.99
C GLN A 111 -14.76 4.23 -13.63
N GLU A 112 -14.49 2.95 -13.87
CA GLU A 112 -15.48 2.01 -14.43
C GLU A 112 -16.67 1.81 -13.48
N GLU A 113 -16.41 1.69 -12.18
CA GLU A 113 -17.46 1.60 -11.16
C GLU A 113 -18.23 2.91 -11.01
N ALA A 114 -17.54 4.05 -11.13
CA ALA A 114 -18.18 5.36 -11.09
C ALA A 114 -19.09 5.58 -12.30
N GLU A 115 -18.68 5.17 -13.48
CA GLU A 115 -19.52 5.23 -14.67
C GLU A 115 -20.76 4.34 -14.51
N THR A 116 -20.56 3.09 -14.09
CA THR A 116 -21.62 2.09 -13.94
C THR A 116 -22.68 2.50 -12.91
N HIS A 117 -22.24 3.04 -11.76
CA HIS A 117 -23.14 3.27 -10.63
C HIS A 117 -23.52 4.73 -10.43
N LEU A 118 -22.66 5.68 -10.79
CA LEU A 118 -22.86 7.10 -10.56
C LEU A 118 -23.19 7.87 -11.85
N GLY A 119 -22.89 7.31 -13.03
CA GLY A 119 -23.04 8.00 -14.32
C GLY A 119 -22.15 9.23 -14.45
N SER A 120 -21.06 9.29 -13.67
CA SER A 120 -20.08 10.37 -13.71
C SER A 120 -18.73 9.87 -13.22
N PRO A 121 -17.62 10.19 -13.92
CA PRO A 121 -16.30 9.81 -13.48
C PRO A 121 -15.91 10.54 -12.18
N ILE A 122 -15.03 9.91 -11.40
CA ILE A 122 -14.39 10.51 -10.24
C ILE A 122 -13.40 11.58 -10.70
N ALA A 123 -13.51 12.77 -10.12
CA ALA A 123 -12.60 13.89 -10.35
C ALA A 123 -11.59 14.07 -9.22
N ARG A 124 -11.98 13.72 -8.00
CA ARG A 124 -11.15 13.90 -6.80
C ARG A 124 -11.38 12.78 -5.80
N ILE A 125 -10.31 12.38 -5.15
CA ILE A 125 -10.31 11.51 -3.98
C ILE A 125 -9.76 12.31 -2.78
N ASN A 126 -10.51 12.32 -1.68
CA ASN A 126 -9.99 12.79 -0.41
C ASN A 126 -9.35 11.63 0.35
N THR A 127 -8.16 11.89 0.87
CA THR A 127 -7.34 10.90 1.55
C THR A 127 -7.23 11.24 3.03
N LEU A 128 -7.01 10.25 3.90
CA LEU A 128 -6.70 10.46 5.32
C LEU A 128 -5.21 10.26 5.65
N GLY A 129 -4.44 9.77 4.69
CA GLY A 129 -3.01 9.53 4.87
C GLY A 129 -2.43 8.67 3.75
N SER A 130 -1.10 8.73 3.64
CA SER A 130 -0.29 7.87 2.78
C SER A 130 0.95 7.45 3.55
N TYR A 131 2.07 8.18 3.50
CA TYR A 131 3.22 7.83 4.34
C TYR A 131 2.97 8.10 5.83
N ALA A 132 3.16 7.07 6.66
CA ALA A 132 3.18 7.18 8.12
C ALA A 132 4.01 6.05 8.73
N CYS A 133 5.10 6.39 9.43
CA CYS A 133 5.95 5.41 10.10
C CYS A 133 5.29 4.90 11.40
N ARG A 134 4.60 3.76 11.30
CA ARG A 134 3.84 3.15 12.40
C ARG A 134 3.69 1.63 12.25
N GLU A 135 3.50 0.97 13.37
CA GLU A 135 3.06 -0.42 13.42
C GLU A 135 1.66 -0.59 12.84
N VAL A 136 1.32 -1.84 12.50
CA VAL A 136 -0.05 -2.22 12.17
C VAL A 136 -0.97 -1.99 13.37
N VAL A 137 -2.13 -1.39 13.12
CA VAL A 137 -3.17 -1.11 14.12
C VAL A 137 -4.38 -2.00 13.90
N GLY A 138 -5.32 -1.99 14.85
CA GLY A 138 -6.57 -2.72 14.72
C GLY A 138 -6.42 -4.24 14.84
N ARG A 139 -7.30 -4.99 14.16
CA ARG A 139 -7.48 -6.44 14.29
C ARG A 139 -6.21 -7.23 14.04
N MET A 140 -5.35 -6.77 13.13
CA MET A 140 -4.12 -7.48 12.76
C MET A 140 -2.94 -7.21 13.70
N ARG A 141 -3.05 -6.28 14.65
CA ARG A 141 -1.89 -5.89 15.48
C ARG A 141 -1.25 -7.08 16.21
N ARG A 142 -2.05 -8.00 16.74
CA ARG A 142 -1.53 -9.20 17.45
C ARG A 142 -0.88 -10.23 16.53
N TRP A 143 -1.17 -10.17 15.24
CA TRP A 143 -0.71 -11.11 14.22
C TRP A 143 0.30 -10.47 13.25
N SER A 144 0.65 -9.21 13.49
CA SER A 144 1.60 -8.46 12.68
C SER A 144 2.85 -8.21 13.49
N GLU A 145 3.94 -8.86 13.11
CA GLU A 145 5.27 -8.65 13.71
C GLU A 145 5.97 -7.41 13.17
N GLY A 146 5.23 -6.33 12.83
CA GLY A 146 5.89 -5.17 12.27
C GLY A 146 5.03 -4.03 11.74
N LEU A 147 5.69 -3.28 10.87
CA LEU A 147 5.23 -2.03 10.31
C LEU A 147 4.07 -2.21 9.34
N SER A 148 3.19 -1.20 9.33
CA SER A 148 2.17 -1.06 8.30
C SER A 148 2.79 -0.73 6.94
N GLU A 149 2.08 -1.05 5.85
CA GLU A 149 2.47 -0.67 4.48
C GLU A 149 2.60 0.86 4.30
N HIS A 150 1.91 1.66 5.12
CA HIS A 150 2.13 3.11 5.19
C HIS A 150 3.57 3.49 5.56
N SER A 151 4.28 2.65 6.31
CA SER A 151 5.67 2.90 6.71
C SER A 151 6.66 2.78 5.56
N PHE A 152 6.21 2.22 4.43
CA PHE A 152 7.00 2.04 3.21
C PHE A 152 6.50 2.90 2.05
N GLY A 153 5.51 3.77 2.28
CA GLY A 153 4.81 4.47 1.20
C GLY A 153 4.03 3.54 0.28
N ASN A 154 3.67 2.34 0.76
CA ASN A 154 3.01 1.29 -0.02
C ASN A 154 1.52 1.13 0.34
N ALA A 155 0.94 2.18 0.92
CA ALA A 155 -0.49 2.26 1.19
C ALA A 155 -0.99 3.71 1.21
N PHE A 156 -2.30 3.87 1.03
CA PHE A 156 -3.02 5.12 1.22
C PHE A 156 -4.46 4.87 1.66
N ASP A 157 -5.02 5.84 2.37
CA ASP A 157 -6.37 5.75 2.93
C ASP A 157 -7.32 6.71 2.22
N ILE A 158 -8.45 6.20 1.73
CA ILE A 158 -9.48 6.97 1.02
C ILE A 158 -10.69 7.20 1.92
N SER A 159 -11.06 8.46 2.18
CA SER A 159 -12.29 8.77 2.94
C SER A 159 -13.47 9.16 2.06
N ARG A 160 -13.23 9.73 0.87
CA ARG A 160 -14.30 10.27 0.02
C ARG A 160 -13.92 10.27 -1.45
N PHE A 161 -14.92 9.99 -2.29
CA PHE A 161 -14.85 10.11 -3.75
C PHE A 161 -15.77 11.24 -4.20
N SER A 162 -15.26 12.13 -5.05
CA SER A 162 -16.04 13.24 -5.59
C SER A 162 -16.13 13.12 -7.12
N PRO A 163 -17.32 12.78 -7.66
CA PRO A 163 -17.54 12.74 -9.10
C PRO A 163 -17.54 14.15 -9.71
N LYS A 164 -17.35 14.25 -11.03
CA LYS A 164 -17.50 15.52 -11.76
C LYS A 164 -18.91 16.12 -11.61
N ARG A 165 -19.94 15.26 -11.54
CA ARG A 165 -21.34 15.64 -11.35
C ARG A 165 -21.98 14.76 -10.28
N GLY A 166 -22.90 15.34 -9.51
CA GLY A 166 -23.59 14.66 -8.42
C GLY A 166 -22.94 14.88 -7.06
N ARG A 167 -23.48 14.21 -6.04
CA ARG A 167 -22.96 14.31 -4.67
C ARG A 167 -21.70 13.48 -4.52
N ALA A 168 -20.85 13.86 -3.58
CA ALA A 168 -19.71 13.05 -3.22
C ALA A 168 -20.08 11.89 -2.28
N ILE A 169 -19.29 10.83 -2.37
CA ILE A 169 -19.45 9.55 -1.68
C ILE A 169 -18.48 9.51 -0.52
N SER A 170 -18.99 9.40 0.69
CA SER A 170 -18.21 9.28 1.92
C SER A 170 -18.21 7.82 2.36
N VAL A 171 -17.03 7.28 2.68
CA VAL A 171 -16.94 5.91 3.20
C VAL A 171 -17.71 5.79 4.51
N LEU A 172 -17.54 6.73 5.45
CA LEU A 172 -18.23 6.71 6.74
C LEU A 172 -19.76 6.65 6.63
N ARG A 173 -20.35 7.29 5.62
CA ARG A 173 -21.80 7.45 5.50
C ARG A 173 -22.43 6.47 4.53
N ASP A 174 -21.78 6.25 3.39
CA ASP A 174 -22.41 5.57 2.25
C ASP A 174 -21.96 4.11 2.13
N TYR A 175 -20.95 3.67 2.91
CA TYR A 175 -20.50 2.30 2.93
C TYR A 175 -21.55 1.38 3.57
N VAL A 176 -21.84 0.27 2.91
CA VAL A 176 -22.77 -0.75 3.40
C VAL A 176 -21.97 -1.98 3.81
N LEU A 177 -22.13 -2.43 5.05
CA LEU A 177 -21.41 -3.59 5.57
C LEU A 177 -21.78 -4.87 4.81
N TYR A 178 -20.86 -5.83 4.73
CA TYR A 178 -21.16 -7.17 4.21
C TYR A 178 -22.27 -7.82 5.05
N GLY A 179 -23.15 -8.58 4.39
CA GLY A 179 -24.39 -9.09 4.98
C GLY A 179 -25.60 -8.18 4.73
N SER A 180 -25.42 -7.03 4.09
CA SER A 180 -26.50 -6.20 3.57
C SER A 180 -26.21 -5.76 2.13
N ASP A 181 -27.27 -5.66 1.34
CA ASP A 181 -27.18 -5.22 -0.04
C ASP A 181 -27.33 -3.70 -0.16
N PRO A 182 -26.42 -3.02 -0.89
CA PRO A 182 -26.52 -1.59 -1.07
C PRO A 182 -27.70 -1.20 -1.96
N THR A 183 -28.66 -0.48 -1.39
CA THR A 183 -29.84 0.05 -2.10
C THR A 183 -29.55 1.37 -2.81
N THR A 184 -28.52 2.11 -2.38
CA THR A 184 -28.09 3.38 -2.99
C THR A 184 -27.05 3.16 -4.09
N ARG A 185 -26.97 4.11 -5.03
CA ARG A 185 -25.93 4.11 -6.08
C ARG A 185 -24.53 4.22 -5.49
N GLU A 186 -24.37 5.03 -4.44
CA GLU A 186 -23.08 5.22 -3.76
C GLU A 186 -22.62 3.98 -3.00
N GLY A 187 -23.56 3.28 -2.35
CA GLY A 187 -23.25 2.00 -1.70
C GLY A 187 -22.86 0.93 -2.72
N ARG A 188 -23.53 0.88 -3.89
CA ARG A 188 -23.16 -0.02 -4.99
C ARG A 188 -21.77 0.28 -5.53
N PHE A 189 -21.48 1.56 -5.77
CA PHE A 189 -20.14 2.03 -6.15
C PHE A 189 -19.06 1.58 -5.15
N LEU A 190 -19.22 1.83 -3.85
CA LEU A 190 -18.24 1.41 -2.84
C LEU A 190 -18.07 -0.11 -2.79
N ARG A 191 -19.18 -0.85 -2.91
CA ARG A 191 -19.15 -2.32 -2.95
C ARG A 191 -18.39 -2.84 -4.17
N GLY A 192 -18.64 -2.27 -5.34
CA GLY A 192 -17.97 -2.61 -6.59
C GLY A 192 -16.48 -2.35 -6.54
N VAL A 193 -16.08 -1.11 -6.16
CA VAL A 193 -14.68 -0.72 -6.00
C VAL A 193 -13.94 -1.67 -5.05
N THR A 194 -14.46 -1.89 -3.83
CA THR A 194 -13.77 -2.74 -2.84
C THR A 194 -13.64 -4.20 -3.27
N ARG A 195 -14.62 -4.75 -4.01
CA ARG A 195 -14.55 -6.12 -4.53
C ARG A 195 -13.57 -6.23 -5.69
N ARG A 196 -13.68 -5.35 -6.67
CA ARG A 196 -12.92 -5.43 -7.92
C ARG A 196 -11.44 -5.12 -7.74
N LEU A 197 -11.10 -4.13 -6.90
CA LEU A 197 -9.70 -3.84 -6.60
C LEU A 197 -8.93 -5.06 -6.09
N ARG A 198 -9.59 -5.89 -5.26
CA ARG A 198 -9.00 -7.15 -4.76
C ARG A 198 -9.04 -8.25 -5.83
N ALA A 199 -10.17 -8.45 -6.48
CA ALA A 199 -10.38 -9.53 -7.44
C ALA A 199 -9.49 -9.43 -8.68
N GLU A 200 -9.21 -8.20 -9.15
CA GLU A 200 -8.35 -7.93 -10.31
C GLU A 200 -6.87 -7.77 -9.92
N GLY A 201 -6.53 -7.87 -8.64
CA GLY A 201 -5.14 -7.71 -8.17
C GLY A 201 -4.58 -6.29 -8.31
N ALA A 202 -5.44 -5.28 -8.49
CA ALA A 202 -5.07 -3.87 -8.51
C ALA A 202 -4.56 -3.40 -7.14
N ALA A 203 -5.11 -3.96 -6.07
CA ALA A 203 -4.61 -3.81 -4.70
C ALA A 203 -4.47 -5.19 -4.05
N ALA A 204 -3.44 -5.36 -3.22
CA ALA A 204 -3.25 -6.59 -2.45
C ALA A 204 -4.25 -6.67 -1.29
N ARG A 205 -4.52 -5.54 -0.64
CA ARG A 205 -5.61 -5.42 0.33
C ARG A 205 -6.38 -4.14 0.10
N VAL A 206 -7.65 -4.26 0.42
CA VAL A 206 -8.54 -3.13 0.65
C VAL A 206 -9.16 -3.41 2.01
N LEU A 207 -9.04 -2.55 3.01
CA LEU A 207 -9.68 -2.71 4.32
C LEU A 207 -10.63 -1.54 4.50
N GLY A 208 -11.88 -1.82 4.86
CA GLY A 208 -12.91 -0.80 5.06
C GLY A 208 -13.68 -1.05 6.35
N PRO A 209 -14.86 -0.45 6.52
CA PRO A 209 -15.66 -0.57 7.75
C PRO A 209 -16.00 -2.02 8.15
N ASP A 210 -16.00 -2.95 7.20
CA ASP A 210 -16.18 -4.39 7.44
C ASP A 210 -15.01 -5.07 8.16
N PHE A 211 -13.84 -4.44 8.18
CA PHE A 211 -12.64 -5.07 8.71
C PHE A 211 -12.53 -4.91 10.22
N ASP A 212 -12.55 -3.66 10.70
CA ASP A 212 -12.59 -3.31 12.11
C ASP A 212 -12.93 -1.82 12.31
N ALA A 213 -13.05 -1.41 13.58
CA ALA A 213 -13.36 -0.03 13.96
C ALA A 213 -12.30 1.00 13.53
N SER A 214 -11.04 0.58 13.26
CA SER A 214 -10.00 1.51 12.81
C SER A 214 -10.24 1.96 11.38
N HIS A 215 -10.99 1.19 10.59
CA HIS A 215 -11.31 1.47 9.18
C HIS A 215 -12.76 1.94 8.98
N ARG A 216 -13.42 2.42 10.04
CA ARG A 216 -14.84 2.80 10.02
C ARG A 216 -15.19 3.93 9.06
N ASP A 217 -14.23 4.78 8.70
CA ASP A 217 -14.43 6.01 7.96
C ASP A 217 -13.57 6.13 6.69
N HIS A 218 -12.83 5.08 6.34
CA HIS A 218 -11.97 5.07 5.16
C HIS A 218 -11.75 3.66 4.59
N LEU A 219 -11.25 3.62 3.36
CA LEU A 219 -10.70 2.44 2.73
C LEU A 219 -9.18 2.52 2.78
N HIS A 220 -8.53 1.63 3.52
CA HIS A 220 -7.10 1.38 3.43
C HIS A 220 -6.81 0.57 2.18
N VAL A 221 -5.97 1.07 1.28
CA VAL A 221 -5.56 0.39 0.05
C VAL A 221 -4.05 0.19 0.09
N ASP A 222 -3.60 -1.06 0.03
CA ASP A 222 -2.18 -1.40 0.02
C ASP A 222 -1.81 -2.41 -1.07
N CYS A 223 -0.54 -2.33 -1.50
CA CYS A 223 0.09 -3.30 -2.40
C CYS A 223 1.09 -4.18 -1.63
N GLY A 224 0.85 -4.41 -0.34
CA GLY A 224 1.69 -5.23 0.50
C GLY A 224 1.57 -6.71 0.15
N THR A 225 2.68 -7.41 0.08
CA THR A 225 2.73 -8.81 -0.34
C THR A 225 1.96 -9.75 0.61
N PRO A 226 1.02 -10.58 0.13
CA PRO A 226 0.20 -11.47 0.97
C PRO A 226 1.00 -12.51 1.76
N ARG A 227 2.12 -13.00 1.21
CA ARG A 227 2.95 -14.09 1.77
C ARG A 227 3.69 -13.75 3.07
N TRP A 228 3.57 -12.53 3.57
CA TRP A 228 4.28 -12.08 4.78
C TRP A 228 3.42 -12.02 6.03
N TYR A 229 2.17 -12.46 5.94
CA TYR A 229 1.22 -12.57 7.03
C TYR A 229 0.80 -14.02 7.23
#